data_AF-E5Y1T6-F1
#
_entry.id   AF-E5Y1T6-F1
#
_cell.length_a   1.000
_cell.length_b   1.000
_cell.length_c   1.000
_cell.angle_alpha   90.00
_cell.angle_beta   90.00
_cell.angle_gamma   90.00
#
_symmetry.space_group_name_H-M   'P 1'
#
loop_
_entity.id
_entity.type
_entity.pdbx_description
1 polymer ?
#
loop_
_entity_poly.entity_id
_entity_poly.type
_entity_poly.pdbx_seq_one_letter_code
_entity_poly.pdbx_strand_id
1 'polypeptide(L)' 'MITPEELDYIRTAAIGDMLGDSRAFDGMGPSAVIFRLCVEIKKLRKERNENSVLIRFIIGRLEAIAQRGKASRKAV' A
#
# COMPACT_ATOMS: atom_id res chain seq x y z
N MET A 1 -25.59 1.63 19.03
CA MET A 1 -25.02 2.99 19.07
C MET A 1 -23.68 2.86 19.75
N ILE A 2 -22.59 3.42 19.20
CA ILE A 2 -21.29 3.43 19.88
C ILE A 2 -21.34 4.54 20.93
N THR A 3 -20.96 4.22 22.16
CA THR A 3 -20.87 5.19 23.27
C THR A 3 -19.67 6.13 23.08
N PRO A 4 -19.68 7.34 23.65
CA PRO A 4 -18.52 8.23 23.63
C PRO A 4 -17.25 7.55 24.16
N GLU A 5 -17.37 6.73 25.20
CA GLU A 5 -16.27 6.02 25.84
C GLU A 5 -15.69 4.94 24.93
N GLU A 6 -16.53 4.15 24.26
CA GLU A 6 -16.08 3.17 23.26
C GLU A 6 -15.40 3.86 22.08
N LEU A 7 -15.91 5.02 21.65
CA LEU A 7 -15.31 5.77 20.56
C LEU A 7 -13.95 6.37 20.94
N ASP A 8 -13.79 6.84 22.18
CA ASP A 8 -12.52 7.33 22.71
C ASP A 8 -11.48 6.21 22.85
N TYR A 9 -11.90 5.05 23.35
CA TYR A 9 -11.09 3.84 23.38
C TYR A 9 -10.62 3.45 21.98
N ILE A 10 -11.51 3.51 20.98
CA ILE A 10 -11.18 3.22 19.59
C ILE A 10 -10.12 4.18 19.02
N ARG A 11 -10.27 5.48 19.27
CA ARG A 11 -9.29 6.48 18.81
C ARG A 11 -7.93 6.28 19.47
N THR A 12 -7.92 6.06 20.79
CA THR A 12 -6.68 5.87 21.56
C THR A 12 -5.89 4.66 21.04
N ALA A 13 -6.57 3.54 20.82
CA ALA A 13 -5.97 2.34 20.24
C ALA A 13 -5.44 2.58 18.81
N ALA A 14 -6.21 3.28 17.96
CA ALA A 14 -5.76 3.59 16.59
C ALA A 14 -4.53 4.50 16.58
N ILE A 15 -4.45 5.47 17.49
CA ILE A 15 -3.26 6.33 17.64
C ILE A 15 -2.06 5.51 18.13
N GLY A 16 -2.26 4.63 19.12
CA GLY A 16 -1.21 3.73 19.62
C GLY A 16 -0.61 2.86 18.51
N ASP A 17 -1.47 2.23 17.69
CA ASP A 17 -1.04 1.42 16.54
C ASP A 17 -0.26 2.26 15.50
N MET A 18 -0.71 3.48 15.21
CA MET A 18 0.02 4.41 14.33
C MET A 18 1.39 4.81 14.88
N LEU A 19 1.56 4.83 16.20
CA LEU A 19 2.83 5.11 16.89
C LEU A 19 3.70 3.85 17.09
N GLY A 20 3.24 2.68 16.64
CA GLY A 20 3.98 1.42 16.73
C GLY A 20 3.73 0.61 18.00
N ASP A 21 2.71 0.94 18.79
CA ASP A 21 2.28 0.08 19.90
C ASP A 21 1.53 -1.15 19.38
N SER A 22 2.26 -2.27 19.31
CA SER A 22 1.73 -3.57 18.89
C SER A 22 0.53 -4.09 19.70
N ARG A 23 0.31 -3.55 20.91
CA ARG A 23 -0.75 -3.97 21.85
C ARG A 23 -1.92 -3.01 21.93
N ALA A 24 -1.88 -1.90 21.19
CA ALA A 24 -2.91 -0.85 21.25
C ALA A 24 -4.33 -1.39 21.01
N PHE A 25 -4.42 -2.53 20.34
CA PHE A 25 -5.64 -3.19 19.93
C PHE A 25 -5.98 -4.49 20.69
N ASP A 26 -5.21 -4.89 21.70
CA ASP A 26 -5.34 -6.19 22.39
C ASP A 26 -6.71 -6.38 23.08
N GLY A 27 -7.36 -5.29 23.50
CA GLY A 27 -8.68 -5.31 24.14
C GLY A 27 -9.87 -5.21 23.19
N MET A 28 -9.66 -5.04 21.88
CA MET A 28 -10.75 -4.93 20.90
C MET A 28 -11.23 -6.26 20.32
N GLY A 29 -10.52 -7.35 20.58
CA GLY A 29 -10.88 -8.67 20.07
C GLY A 29 -10.78 -8.75 18.53
N PRO A 30 -11.64 -9.52 17.84
CA PRO A 30 -11.50 -9.78 16.40
C PRO A 30 -11.55 -8.54 15.50
N SER A 31 -12.18 -7.46 15.94
CA SER A 31 -12.31 -6.21 15.16
C SER A 31 -10.95 -5.54 14.92
N ALA A 32 -10.02 -5.66 15.86
CA ALA A 32 -8.64 -5.21 15.71
C ALA A 32 -7.89 -5.93 14.60
N VAL A 33 -8.07 -7.26 14.50
CA VAL A 33 -7.43 -8.07 13.46
C VAL A 33 -7.94 -7.64 12.09
N ILE A 34 -9.25 -7.46 11.95
CA ILE A 34 -9.87 -6.98 10.70
C ILE A 34 -9.36 -5.57 10.34
N PHE A 35 -9.26 -4.67 11.33
CA PHE A 35 -8.75 -3.32 11.11
C PHE A 35 -7.30 -3.32 10.61
N ARG A 36 -6.41 -4.08 11.27
CA ARG A 36 -5.01 -4.22 10.84
C ARG A 36 -4.90 -4.78 9.43
N LEU A 37 -5.66 -5.84 9.11
CA LEU A 37 -5.71 -6.40 7.75
C LEU A 37 -6.18 -5.36 6.72
N CYS A 38 -7.19 -4.55 7.04
CA CYS A 38 -7.64 -3.46 6.16
C CYS A 38 -6.54 -2.42 5.91
N VAL A 39 -5.78 -2.06 6.94
CA VAL A 39 -4.64 -1.13 6.82
C VAL A 39 -3.53 -1.73 5.95
N GLU A 40 -3.17 -2.99 6.16
CA GLU A 40 -2.17 -3.70 5.36
C GLU A 40 -2.59 -3.82 3.90
N ILE A 41 -3.84 -4.20 3.63
CA ILE A 41 -4.40 -4.26 2.27
C ILE A 41 -4.31 -2.89 1.60
N LYS A 42 -4.56 -1.80 2.33
CA LYS A 42 -4.42 -0.43 1.80
C LYS A 42 -2.97 -0.11 1.44
N LYS A 43 -1.99 -0.49 2.28
CA LYS A 43 -0.55 -0.33 1.98
C LYS A 43 -0.15 -1.13 0.74
N LEU A 44 -0.50 -2.41 0.68
CA LEU A 44 -0.21 -3.29 -0.46
C LEU A 44 -0.81 -2.75 -1.78
N ARG A 45 -2.03 -2.18 -1.73
CA ARG A 45 -2.64 -1.55 -2.91
C ARG A 45 -1.84 -0.34 -3.41
N LYS A 46 -1.30 0.47 -2.50
CA LYS A 46 -0.44 1.62 -2.83
C LYS A 46 0.87 1.15 -3.47
N GLU A 47 1.57 0.22 -2.83
CA GLU A 47 2.81 -0.37 -3.35
C GLU A 47 2.61 -1.02 -4.72
N ARG A 48 1.52 -1.77 -4.90
CA ARG A 48 1.15 -2.35 -6.20
C ARG A 48 0.99 -1.28 -7.28
N ASN A 49 0.35 -0.15 -6.96
CA ASN A 49 0.17 0.94 -7.91
C ASN A 49 1.51 1.59 -8.29
N GLU A 50 2.37 1.85 -7.31
CA GLU A 50 3.73 2.38 -7.53
C GLU A 50 4.56 1.43 -8.41
N ASN A 51 4.54 0.13 -8.10
CA ASN A 51 5.18 -0.90 -8.91
C ASN A 51 4.63 -0.94 -10.32
N SER A 52 3.31 -0.81 -10.50
CA SER A 52 2.68 -0.79 -11.83
C SER A 52 3.15 0.40 -12.66
N VAL A 53 3.35 1.58 -12.04
CA VAL A 53 3.89 2.76 -12.72
C VAL A 53 5.33 2.53 -13.15
N LEU A 54 6.17 2.00 -12.25
CA LEU A 54 7.57 1.70 -12.55
C LEU A 54 7.72 0.67 -13.67
N ILE A 55 6.93 -0.41 -13.63
CA ILE A 55 6.92 -1.43 -14.67
C ILE A 55 6.56 -0.81 -16.04
N ARG A 56 5.51 0.01 -16.10
CA ARG A 56 5.11 0.70 -17.33
C ARG A 56 6.21 1.60 -17.87
N PHE A 57 6.90 2.33 -16.99
CA PHE A 57 8.04 3.17 -17.36
C PHE A 57 9.18 2.34 -17.98
N ILE A 58 9.57 1.23 -17.32
CA ILE A 58 10.63 0.34 -17.81
C ILE A 58 10.26 -0.27 -19.16
N ILE A 59 9.01 -0.73 -19.33
CA ILE A 59 8.52 -1.27 -20.61
C ILE A 59 8.69 -0.22 -21.72
N GLY A 60 8.21 1.01 -21.52
CA GLY A 60 8.34 2.06 -22.53
C GLY A 60 9.81 2.39 -22.87
N ARG A 61 10.71 2.32 -21.87
CA ARG A 61 12.15 2.47 -22.09
C ARG A 61 12.72 1.36 -22.97
N LEU A 62 12.35 0.11 -22.71
CA LEU A 62 12.80 -1.06 -23.48
C LEU A 62 12.27 -1.01 -24.92
N GLU A 63 11.02 -0.61 -25.10
CA GLU A 63 10.42 -0.40 -26.42
C GLU A 63 11.18 0.66 -27.22
N ALA A 64 11.52 1.80 -26.62
CA ALA A 64 12.29 2.85 -27.28
C ALA A 64 13.70 2.35 -27.70
N ILE A 65 14.36 1.54 -26.86
CA ILE A 65 15.65 0.93 -27.20
C ILE A 65 15.49 -0.04 -28.37
N ALA A 66 14.46 -0.89 -28.35
CA ALA A 66 14.18 -1.83 -29.42
C ALA A 66 13.91 -1.11 -30.76
N GLN A 67 13.17 -0.01 -30.74
CA GLN A 67 12.91 0.79 -31.96
C GLN A 67 14.19 1.44 -32.50
N ARG A 68 15.05 1.99 -31.63
CA ARG A 68 16.37 2.51 -32.06
C ARG A 68 17.24 1.42 -32.70
N GLY A 69 17.28 0.22 -32.10
CA GLY A 69 18.01 -0.92 -32.64
C GLY A 69 17.46 -1.46 -33.97
N LYS A 70 16.16 -1.31 -34.23
CA LYS A 70 15.55 -1.61 -35.54
C LYS A 70 15.90 -0.54 -36.58
N ALA A 71 15.80 0.74 -36.23
CA ALA A 71 16.15 1.85 -37.11
C ALA A 71 17.62 1.80 -37.54
N SER A 72 18.53 1.55 -36.60
CA SER A 72 19.96 1.43 -36.89
C SER A 72 20.29 0.25 -37.82
N ARG A 73 19.56 -0.86 -37.74
CA ARG A 73 19.75 -2.01 -38.66
C ARG A 73 19.17 -1.80 -40.05
N LYS A 74 18.25 -0.86 -40.23
CA LYS A 74 17.63 -0.54 -41.54
C LYS A 74 18.41 0.52 -42.31
N ALA A 75 19.34 1.21 -41.64
CA ALA A 75 20.18 2.27 -42.20
C ALA A 75 21.58 1.78 -42.64
N VAL A 76 21.88 0.49 -42.45
CA VAL A 76 23.06 -0.23 -42.96
C VAL A 76 22.60 -1.12 -44.10
#